data_AF-K2MYU4-F1
#
_entry.id   AF-K2MYU4-F1
#
_cell.length_a   1.000
_cell.length_b   1.000
_cell.length_c   1.000
_cell.angle_alpha   90.00
_cell.angle_beta   90.00
_cell.angle_gamma   90.00
#
_symmetry.space_group_name_H-M   'P 1'
#
loop_
_entity.id
_entity.type
_entity.pdbx_description
1 polymer ?
#
loop_
_entity_poly.entity_id
_entity_poly.type
_entity_poly.pdbx_seq_one_letter_code
_entity_poly.pdbx_strand_id
1 'polypeptide(L)'
;MASHVAISALMALFPFLIFATALASFLGADAFSQQAVDLIFDTWPKEVAEPIANEVHNVLGVRRSGVLTFGVVLAGFFASNGVEALRLSLNRAYRVSEQRSIFRLRAQSLVFVLIATAGFLAMSLLLVAAPIALNIAVNNLEWIAPYVGTITFWRYAIALAVLVLALISVHLWLPAGRRAFLDVLPGVLFTLFGSFAGSGLFAAYLGSFANYSSTYAGLASIMIAVVFLYILSAVFILGGELNAAIKRYREARLVAGDA
;
A
#
# COMPACT_ATOMS: atom_id res chain seq x y z
N MET A 1 -9.29 -10.58 12.49
CA MET A 1 -9.07 -9.19 12.04
C MET A 1 -8.29 -9.15 10.74
N ALA A 2 -7.14 -9.82 10.65
CA ALA A 2 -6.30 -9.87 9.44
C ALA A 2 -7.06 -10.35 8.19
N SER A 3 -7.88 -11.41 8.27
CA SER A 3 -8.66 -11.90 7.13
C SER A 3 -9.63 -10.87 6.57
N HIS A 4 -10.28 -10.08 7.44
CA HIS A 4 -11.18 -9.01 7.01
C HIS A 4 -10.41 -7.92 6.25
N VAL A 5 -9.22 -7.53 6.74
CA VAL A 5 -8.36 -6.56 6.06
C VAL A 5 -7.86 -7.10 4.73
N ALA A 6 -7.41 -8.35 4.68
CA ALA A 6 -6.89 -8.97 3.47
C ALA A 6 -7.94 -9.05 2.34
N ILE A 7 -9.13 -9.57 2.65
CA ILE A 7 -10.22 -9.67 1.67
C ILE A 7 -10.71 -8.27 1.26
N SER A 8 -10.82 -7.32 2.21
CA SER A 8 -11.19 -5.94 1.89
C SER A 8 -10.14 -5.24 1.02
N ALA A 9 -8.84 -5.50 1.26
CA ALA A 9 -7.75 -4.96 0.45
C ALA A 9 -7.81 -5.52 -0.97
N LEU A 10 -8.03 -6.83 -1.12
CA LEU A 10 -8.21 -7.46 -2.44
C LEU A 10 -9.40 -6.86 -3.19
N MET A 11 -10.55 -6.71 -2.53
CA MET A 11 -11.74 -6.09 -3.13
C MET A 11 -11.56 -4.61 -3.46
N ALA A 12 -10.77 -3.89 -2.65
CA ALA A 12 -10.50 -2.46 -2.86
C ALA A 12 -9.42 -2.20 -3.92
N LEU A 13 -8.60 -3.20 -4.25
CA LEU A 13 -7.46 -3.07 -5.18
C LEU A 13 -7.89 -2.62 -6.57
N PHE A 14 -8.85 -3.32 -7.19
CA PHE A 14 -9.33 -2.96 -8.53
C PHE A 14 -10.00 -1.58 -8.59
N PRO A 15 -10.97 -1.25 -7.69
CA PRO A 15 -11.52 0.09 -7.63
C PRO A 15 -10.46 1.18 -7.38
N PHE A 16 -9.46 0.91 -6.53
CA PHE A 16 -8.36 1.84 -6.29
C PHE A 16 -7.55 2.11 -7.57
N LEU A 17 -7.19 1.06 -8.30
CA LEU A 17 -6.40 1.18 -9.53
C LEU A 17 -7.19 1.86 -10.65
N ILE A 18 -8.48 1.58 -10.79
CA ILE A 18 -9.37 2.29 -11.73
C ILE A 18 -9.42 3.78 -11.36
N PHE A 19 -9.60 4.11 -10.09
CA PHE A 19 -9.65 5.49 -9.62
C PHE A 19 -8.30 6.20 -9.83
N ALA A 20 -7.19 5.54 -9.48
CA ALA A 20 -5.86 6.11 -9.56
C ALA A 20 -5.42 6.35 -11.01
N THR A 21 -5.68 5.40 -11.91
CA THR A 21 -5.35 5.55 -13.33
C THR A 21 -6.25 6.56 -14.04
N ALA A 22 -7.54 6.64 -13.68
CA ALA A 22 -8.41 7.69 -14.19
C ALA A 22 -7.95 9.09 -13.74
N LEU A 23 -7.49 9.23 -12.49
CA LEU A 23 -6.91 10.48 -12.00
C LEU A 23 -5.57 10.78 -12.68
N ALA A 24 -4.73 9.77 -12.93
CA ALA A 24 -3.50 9.90 -13.71
C ALA A 24 -3.80 10.45 -15.11
N SER A 25 -4.80 9.88 -15.78
CA SER A 25 -5.26 10.28 -17.10
C SER A 25 -5.72 11.72 -17.15
N PHE A 26 -6.55 12.10 -16.17
CA PHE A 26 -7.01 13.48 -16.03
C PHE A 26 -5.87 14.49 -15.85
N LEU A 27 -4.77 14.07 -15.22
CA LEU A 27 -3.56 14.90 -15.02
C LEU A 27 -2.54 14.79 -16.17
N GLY A 28 -2.83 14.01 -17.23
CA GLY A 28 -1.93 13.81 -18.37
C GLY A 28 -0.77 12.85 -18.13
N ALA A 29 -0.89 11.96 -17.14
CA ALA A 29 0.13 10.99 -16.73
C ALA A 29 -0.18 9.53 -17.15
N ASP A 30 -1.03 9.32 -18.17
CA ASP A 30 -1.48 8.00 -18.63
C ASP A 30 -0.34 7.00 -18.91
N ALA A 31 0.71 7.48 -19.57
CA ALA A 31 1.83 6.66 -20.02
C ALA A 31 2.56 5.95 -18.87
N PHE A 32 2.49 6.52 -17.66
CA PHE A 32 3.22 6.03 -16.49
C PHE A 32 2.34 5.19 -15.56
N SER A 33 1.02 5.21 -15.72
CA SER A 33 0.12 4.51 -14.80
C SER A 33 0.18 2.99 -14.96
N GLN A 34 0.31 2.47 -16.20
CA GLN A 34 0.43 1.03 -16.46
C GLN A 34 1.75 0.48 -15.92
N GLN A 35 2.87 1.15 -16.21
CA GLN A 35 4.19 0.73 -15.72
C GLN A 35 4.29 0.85 -14.19
N ALA A 36 3.58 1.79 -13.58
CA ALA A 36 3.53 1.91 -12.12
C ALA A 36 2.81 0.76 -11.42
N VAL A 37 1.81 0.16 -12.08
CA VAL A 37 1.18 -1.07 -11.60
C VAL A 37 2.23 -2.16 -11.49
N ASP A 38 3.03 -2.35 -12.54
CA ASP A 38 4.08 -3.38 -12.58
C ASP A 38 5.12 -3.15 -11.48
N LEU A 39 5.63 -1.93 -11.30
CA LEU A 39 6.63 -1.65 -10.27
C LEU A 39 6.12 -1.81 -8.83
N ILE A 40 4.83 -1.61 -8.58
CA ILE A 40 4.27 -1.90 -7.26
C ILE A 40 4.26 -3.40 -7.01
N PHE A 41 3.85 -4.17 -8.01
CA PHE A 41 3.81 -5.61 -7.91
C PHE A 41 5.19 -6.28 -7.98
N ASP A 42 6.21 -5.62 -8.53
CA ASP A 42 7.61 -6.08 -8.48
C ASP A 42 8.15 -6.21 -7.04
N THR A 43 7.54 -5.51 -6.08
CA THR A 43 7.90 -5.65 -4.65
C THR A 43 7.29 -6.89 -4.00
N TRP A 44 6.36 -7.56 -4.68
CA TRP A 44 5.67 -8.76 -4.20
C TRP A 44 6.30 -10.01 -4.83
N PRO A 45 6.10 -11.21 -4.23
CA PRO A 45 6.49 -12.45 -4.88
C PRO A 45 5.82 -12.59 -6.25
N LYS A 46 6.56 -13.05 -7.26
CA LYS A 46 6.08 -13.09 -8.66
C LYS A 46 4.78 -13.87 -8.81
N GLU A 47 4.67 -14.97 -8.08
CA GLU A 47 3.51 -15.86 -8.06
C GLU A 47 2.25 -15.18 -7.50
N VAL A 48 2.41 -14.10 -6.73
CA VAL A 48 1.32 -13.24 -6.23
C VAL A 48 1.06 -12.08 -7.20
N ALA A 49 2.13 -11.46 -7.68
CA ALA A 49 2.13 -10.26 -8.51
C ALA A 49 1.50 -10.49 -9.89
N GLU A 50 2.00 -11.49 -10.63
CA GLU A 50 1.62 -11.70 -12.04
C GLU A 50 0.12 -11.90 -12.25
N PRO A 51 -0.58 -12.78 -11.49
CA PRO A 51 -2.02 -12.99 -11.71
C PRO A 51 -2.84 -11.72 -11.50
N ILE A 52 -2.48 -10.92 -10.50
CA ILE A 52 -3.18 -9.67 -10.18
C ILE A 52 -2.86 -8.61 -11.24
N ALA A 53 -1.59 -8.44 -11.60
CA ALA A 53 -1.15 -7.48 -12.60
C ALA A 53 -1.81 -7.76 -13.97
N ASN A 54 -1.87 -9.03 -14.39
CA ASN A 54 -2.54 -9.43 -15.64
C ASN A 54 -4.02 -9.04 -15.65
N GLU A 55 -4.74 -9.30 -14.56
CA GLU A 55 -6.16 -8.94 -14.48
C GLU A 55 -6.36 -7.41 -14.43
N VAL A 56 -5.46 -6.69 -13.76
CA VAL A 56 -5.45 -5.23 -13.76
C VAL A 56 -5.23 -4.70 -15.17
N HIS A 57 -4.25 -5.23 -15.92
CA HIS A 57 -4.01 -4.84 -17.31
C HIS A 57 -5.20 -5.14 -18.21
N ASN A 58 -5.89 -6.26 -18.01
CA ASN A 58 -7.13 -6.56 -18.74
C ASN A 58 -8.21 -5.50 -18.48
N VAL A 59 -8.37 -5.07 -17.23
CA VAL A 59 -9.36 -4.05 -16.85
C VAL A 59 -8.97 -2.66 -17.35
N LEU A 60 -7.69 -2.29 -17.28
CA LEU A 60 -7.17 -0.97 -17.67
C LEU A 60 -6.96 -0.83 -19.19
N GLY A 61 -6.66 -1.91 -19.90
CA GLY A 61 -6.44 -1.94 -21.35
C GLY A 61 -7.70 -1.67 -22.16
N VAL A 62 -8.88 -1.87 -21.56
CA VAL A 62 -10.16 -1.44 -22.12
C VAL A 62 -10.26 0.08 -22.01
N ARG A 63 -9.70 0.80 -23.01
CA ARG A 63 -9.82 2.26 -23.13
C ARG A 63 -11.30 2.66 -23.12
N ARG A 64 -11.75 3.23 -22.02
CA ARG A 64 -13.05 3.93 -21.95
C ARG A 64 -12.79 5.41 -22.18
N SER A 65 -12.57 5.77 -23.44
CA SER A 65 -12.45 7.17 -23.85
C SER A 65 -13.82 7.85 -23.71
N GLY A 66 -13.92 8.77 -22.76
CA GLY A 66 -15.09 9.63 -22.62
C GLY A 66 -16.03 9.20 -21.50
N VAL A 67 -16.09 10.07 -20.48
CA VAL A 67 -17.17 10.17 -19.49
C VAL A 67 -17.38 8.94 -18.60
N LEU A 68 -16.50 8.78 -17.60
CA LEU A 68 -16.73 7.89 -16.46
C LEU A 68 -16.65 8.62 -15.13
N THR A 69 -17.09 9.88 -15.06
CA THR A 69 -17.17 10.63 -13.79
C THR A 69 -17.93 9.84 -12.71
N PHE A 70 -19.06 9.22 -13.05
CA PHE A 70 -19.82 8.42 -12.08
C PHE A 70 -19.10 7.11 -11.67
N GLY A 71 -18.52 6.39 -12.63
CA GLY A 71 -17.79 5.15 -12.36
C GLY A 71 -16.51 5.37 -11.57
N VAL A 72 -15.79 6.46 -11.82
CA VAL A 72 -14.59 6.85 -11.05
C VAL A 72 -14.97 7.24 -9.63
N VAL A 73 -16.04 8.02 -9.44
CA VAL A 73 -16.53 8.34 -8.08
C VAL A 73 -16.93 7.08 -7.32
N LEU A 74 -17.64 6.15 -7.96
CA LEU A 74 -17.96 4.84 -7.37
C LEU A 74 -16.69 4.04 -7.06
N ALA A 75 -15.70 4.03 -7.95
CA ALA A 75 -14.44 3.33 -7.75
C ALA A 75 -13.69 3.88 -6.53
N GLY A 76 -13.62 5.21 -6.37
CA GLY A 76 -13.06 5.84 -5.17
C GLY A 76 -13.84 5.47 -3.90
N PHE A 77 -15.18 5.40 -3.98
CA PHE A 77 -16.01 4.95 -2.87
C PHE A 77 -15.73 3.49 -2.49
N PHE A 78 -15.66 2.57 -3.45
CA PHE A 78 -15.35 1.16 -3.19
C PHE A 78 -13.92 0.96 -2.70
N ALA A 79 -12.96 1.71 -3.24
CA ALA A 79 -11.57 1.72 -2.75
C ALA A 79 -11.51 2.12 -1.27
N SER A 80 -12.35 3.07 -0.84
CA SER A 80 -12.40 3.53 0.55
C SER A 80 -12.81 2.43 1.56
N ASN A 81 -13.44 1.33 1.11
CA ASN A 81 -13.75 0.19 1.98
C ASN A 81 -12.49 -0.50 2.51
N GLY A 82 -11.40 -0.54 1.73
CA GLY A 82 -10.11 -1.06 2.20
C GLY A 82 -9.56 -0.22 3.36
N VAL A 83 -9.68 1.11 3.26
CA VAL A 83 -9.29 2.04 4.33
C VAL A 83 -10.14 1.86 5.59
N GLU A 84 -11.46 1.65 5.45
CA GLU A 84 -12.32 1.34 6.60
C GLU A 84 -11.91 0.03 7.30
N ALA A 85 -11.53 -1.00 6.54
CA ALA A 85 -11.04 -2.24 7.12
C ALA A 85 -9.76 -2.03 7.95
N LEU A 86 -8.82 -1.23 7.44
CA LEU A 86 -7.62 -0.83 8.17
C LEU A 86 -8.00 -0.06 9.44
N ARG A 87 -8.90 0.93 9.34
CA ARG A 87 -9.37 1.71 10.51
C ARG A 87 -9.95 0.81 11.59
N LEU A 88 -10.86 -0.09 11.24
CA LEU A 88 -11.48 -1.00 12.18
C LEU A 88 -10.44 -1.89 12.87
N SER A 89 -9.47 -2.40 12.11
CA SER A 89 -8.39 -3.21 12.69
C SER A 89 -7.47 -2.42 13.63
N LEU A 90 -7.12 -1.18 13.27
CA LEU A 90 -6.29 -0.32 14.11
C LEU A 90 -7.04 0.16 15.36
N ASN A 91 -8.32 0.51 15.24
CA ASN A 91 -9.14 0.85 16.40
C ASN A 91 -9.17 -0.28 17.41
N ARG A 92 -9.32 -1.53 16.93
CA ARG A 92 -9.25 -2.72 17.80
C ARG A 92 -7.85 -2.93 18.38
N ALA A 93 -6.80 -2.83 17.57
CA ALA A 93 -5.42 -3.00 18.02
C ALA A 93 -5.04 -1.98 19.12
N TYR A 94 -5.45 -0.74 18.92
CA TYR A 94 -5.27 0.33 19.89
C TYR A 94 -6.27 0.34 21.04
N ARG A 95 -7.24 -0.60 21.06
CA ARG A 95 -8.32 -0.69 22.05
C ARG A 95 -9.11 0.62 22.22
N VAL A 96 -9.38 1.30 21.11
CA VAL A 96 -10.16 2.54 21.08
C VAL A 96 -11.53 2.31 20.43
N SER A 97 -12.57 2.91 21.01
CA SER A 97 -13.90 2.93 20.41
C SER A 97 -14.04 4.09 19.44
N GLU A 98 -14.76 3.85 18.33
CA GLU A 98 -15.02 4.87 17.32
C GLU A 98 -16.32 5.62 17.66
N GLN A 99 -16.22 6.92 17.90
CA GLN A 99 -17.37 7.78 18.22
C GLN A 99 -17.68 8.78 17.10
N ARG A 100 -16.82 8.88 16.07
CA ARG A 100 -17.03 9.78 14.95
C ARG A 100 -18.21 9.28 14.09
N SER A 101 -18.98 10.21 13.53
CA SER A 101 -20.11 9.86 12.66
C SER A 101 -19.64 9.16 11.38
N ILE A 102 -20.47 8.26 10.85
CA ILE A 102 -20.18 7.48 9.64
C ILE A 102 -19.82 8.38 8.44
N PHE A 103 -20.46 9.55 8.33
CA PHE A 103 -20.14 10.53 7.28
C PHE A 103 -18.72 11.08 7.39
N ARG A 104 -18.25 11.43 8.60
CA ARG A 104 -16.88 11.90 8.82
C ARG A 104 -15.86 10.80 8.53
N LEU A 105 -16.17 9.58 8.96
CA LEU A 105 -15.36 8.39 8.71
C LEU A 105 -15.20 8.12 7.21
N ARG A 106 -16.31 8.15 6.47
CA ARG A 106 -16.30 7.93 5.02
C ARG A 106 -15.55 9.03 4.27
N ALA A 107 -15.75 10.30 4.63
CA ALA A 107 -15.01 11.43 4.06
C ALA A 107 -13.50 11.29 4.31
N GLN A 108 -13.10 10.93 5.53
CA GLN A 108 -11.70 10.68 5.86
C GLN A 108 -11.12 9.52 5.04
N SER A 109 -11.88 8.45 4.83
CA SER A 109 -11.41 7.31 4.03
C SER A 109 -11.21 7.67 2.56
N LEU A 110 -12.08 8.51 2.00
CA LEU A 110 -11.88 9.06 0.65
C LEU A 110 -10.62 9.95 0.56
N VAL A 111 -10.32 10.75 1.59
CA VAL A 111 -9.07 11.51 1.65
C VAL A 111 -7.86 10.58 1.68
N PHE A 112 -7.90 9.48 2.43
CA PHE A 112 -6.84 8.48 2.42
C PHE A 112 -6.70 7.77 1.07
N VAL A 113 -7.79 7.53 0.35
CA VAL A 113 -7.74 7.04 -1.04
C VAL A 113 -7.03 8.05 -1.93
N LEU A 114 -7.36 9.34 -1.83
CA LEU A 114 -6.67 10.40 -2.59
C LEU A 114 -5.18 10.49 -2.26
N ILE A 115 -4.81 10.40 -0.98
CA ILE A 115 -3.40 10.38 -0.55
C ILE A 115 -2.68 9.14 -1.10
N ALA A 116 -3.32 7.96 -1.03
CA ALA A 116 -2.77 6.73 -1.60
C ALA A 116 -2.61 6.82 -3.12
N THR A 117 -3.56 7.45 -3.82
CA THR A 117 -3.46 7.72 -5.25
C THR A 117 -2.33 8.70 -5.55
N ALA A 118 -2.19 9.80 -4.80
CA ALA A 118 -1.09 10.73 -4.95
C ALA A 118 0.27 10.05 -4.71
N GLY A 119 0.37 9.19 -3.69
CA GLY A 119 1.54 8.37 -3.43
C GLY A 119 1.84 7.38 -4.57
N PHE A 120 0.81 6.72 -5.11
CA PHE A 120 0.91 5.85 -6.29
C PHE A 120 1.45 6.62 -7.50
N LEU A 121 0.93 7.82 -7.79
CA LEU A 121 1.39 8.66 -8.89
C LEU A 121 2.80 9.19 -8.66
N ALA A 122 3.15 9.57 -7.43
CA ALA A 122 4.50 9.98 -7.08
C ALA A 122 5.48 8.83 -7.30
N MET A 123 5.14 7.62 -6.87
CA MET A 123 5.94 6.41 -7.10
C MET A 123 6.07 6.08 -8.59
N SER A 124 4.98 6.21 -9.36
CA SER A 124 4.97 6.08 -10.81
C SER A 124 5.98 7.03 -11.47
N LEU A 125 5.88 8.33 -11.21
CA LEU A 125 6.79 9.32 -11.76
C LEU A 125 8.24 9.06 -11.34
N LEU A 126 8.43 8.72 -10.07
CA LEU A 126 9.74 8.63 -9.47
C LEU A 126 10.46 7.33 -9.84
N LEU A 127 9.76 6.21 -10.00
CA LEU A 127 10.38 4.92 -10.32
C LEU A 127 10.31 4.52 -11.80
N VAL A 128 9.41 5.15 -12.58
CA VAL A 128 9.26 4.88 -14.02
C VAL A 128 9.77 6.04 -14.86
N ALA A 129 9.18 7.22 -14.69
CA ALA A 129 9.49 8.37 -15.55
C ALA A 129 10.93 8.86 -15.34
N ALA A 130 11.39 8.92 -14.08
CA ALA A 130 12.73 9.39 -13.76
C ALA A 130 13.87 8.55 -14.38
N PRO A 131 13.87 7.19 -14.35
CA PRO A 131 14.88 6.42 -15.07
C PRO A 131 14.89 6.66 -16.58
N ILE A 132 13.71 6.78 -17.22
CA ILE A 132 13.61 7.07 -18.65
C ILE A 132 14.23 8.44 -18.95
N ALA A 133 13.85 9.47 -18.18
CA ALA A 133 14.42 10.81 -18.31
C ALA A 133 15.93 10.83 -18.05
N LEU A 134 16.41 10.08 -17.04
CA LEU A 134 17.83 9.99 -16.72
C LEU A 134 18.64 9.35 -17.85
N ASN A 135 18.12 8.27 -18.46
CA ASN A 135 18.78 7.63 -19.59
C ASN A 135 18.87 8.56 -20.80
N ILE A 136 17.80 9.30 -21.10
CA ILE A 136 17.81 10.33 -22.15
C ILE A 136 18.83 11.42 -21.82
N ALA A 137 18.85 11.89 -20.57
CA ALA A 137 19.75 12.95 -20.13
C ALA A 137 21.23 12.55 -20.24
N VAL A 138 21.59 11.34 -19.80
CA VAL A 138 22.97 10.81 -19.91
C VAL A 138 23.42 10.72 -21.37
N ASN A 139 22.52 10.34 -22.29
CA ASN A 139 22.84 10.25 -23.71
C ASN A 139 23.03 11.62 -24.40
N ASN A 140 22.52 12.71 -23.82
CA ASN A 140 22.59 14.06 -24.39
C ASN A 140 23.53 15.00 -23.62
N LEU A 141 23.85 14.69 -22.37
CA LEU A 141 24.58 15.53 -21.43
C LEU A 141 25.57 14.68 -20.63
N GLU A 142 26.80 14.57 -21.12
CA GLU A 142 27.84 13.72 -20.52
C GLU A 142 28.16 14.06 -19.05
N TRP A 143 27.95 15.31 -18.63
CA TRP A 143 28.19 15.76 -17.25
C TRP A 143 27.25 15.13 -16.22
N ILE A 144 26.13 14.51 -16.64
CA ILE A 144 25.18 13.83 -15.75
C ILE A 144 25.65 12.43 -15.37
N ALA A 145 26.45 11.77 -16.22
CA ALA A 145 26.89 10.38 -16.02
C ALA A 145 27.50 10.12 -14.63
N PRO A 146 28.35 11.01 -14.06
CA PRO A 146 28.90 10.82 -12.70
C PRO A 146 27.83 10.82 -11.59
N TYR A 147 26.68 11.45 -11.79
CA TYR A 147 25.63 11.62 -10.78
C TYR A 147 24.55 10.53 -10.82
N VAL A 148 24.57 9.63 -11.81
CA VAL A 148 23.55 8.56 -11.99
C VAL A 148 23.39 7.72 -10.72
N GLY A 149 24.49 7.37 -10.05
CA GLY A 149 24.45 6.62 -8.79
C GLY A 149 23.75 7.38 -7.68
N THR A 150 24.09 8.66 -7.50
CA THR A 150 23.47 9.54 -6.49
C THR A 150 21.99 9.76 -6.76
N ILE A 151 21.61 10.00 -8.01
CA ILE A 151 20.19 10.15 -8.43
C ILE A 151 19.42 8.87 -8.14
N THR A 152 19.99 7.72 -8.47
CA THR A 152 19.37 6.40 -8.23
C THR A 152 19.19 6.13 -6.74
N PHE A 153 20.19 6.46 -5.91
CA PHE A 153 20.10 6.33 -4.45
C PHE A 153 18.96 7.16 -3.88
N TRP A 154 18.91 8.46 -4.20
CA TRP A 154 17.85 9.36 -3.71
C TRP A 154 16.47 8.94 -4.19
N ARG A 155 16.37 8.38 -5.39
CA ARG A 155 15.13 7.84 -5.93
C ARG A 155 14.56 6.74 -5.03
N TYR A 156 15.36 5.72 -4.71
CA TYR A 156 14.90 4.66 -3.81
C TYR A 156 14.69 5.17 -2.36
N ALA A 157 15.50 6.12 -1.89
CA ALA A 157 15.32 6.73 -0.58
C ALA A 157 13.99 7.49 -0.46
N ILE A 158 13.60 8.26 -1.48
CA ILE A 158 12.31 8.98 -1.53
C ILE A 158 11.16 7.98 -1.61
N ALA A 159 11.29 6.93 -2.43
CA ALA A 159 10.27 5.88 -2.53
C ALA A 159 10.01 5.21 -1.16
N LEU A 160 11.08 4.87 -0.44
CA LEU A 160 10.98 4.33 0.92
C LEU A 160 10.36 5.35 1.89
N ALA A 161 10.74 6.63 1.79
CA ALA A 161 10.17 7.69 2.62
C ALA A 161 8.66 7.84 2.39
N VAL A 162 8.19 7.78 1.14
CA VAL A 162 6.74 7.80 0.81
C VAL A 162 6.02 6.63 1.49
N LEU A 163 6.58 5.42 1.44
CA LEU A 163 6.01 4.24 2.09
C LEU A 163 5.94 4.40 3.62
N VAL A 164 7.04 4.86 4.25
CA VAL A 164 7.11 5.09 5.70
C VAL A 164 6.13 6.18 6.13
N LEU A 165 6.05 7.29 5.40
CA LEU A 165 5.09 8.37 5.67
C LEU A 165 3.65 7.88 5.51
N ALA A 166 3.36 7.03 4.53
CA ALA A 166 2.05 6.41 4.39
C ALA A 166 1.70 5.56 5.62
N LEU A 167 2.61 4.69 6.07
CA LEU A 167 2.40 3.88 7.28
C LEU A 167 2.20 4.75 8.54
N ILE A 168 3.01 5.80 8.71
CA ILE A 168 2.86 6.75 9.82
C ILE A 168 1.51 7.46 9.77
N SER A 169 1.13 7.98 8.60
CA SER A 169 -0.14 8.71 8.43
C SER A 169 -1.34 7.83 8.80
N VAL A 170 -1.30 6.55 8.41
CA VAL A 170 -2.34 5.57 8.73
C VAL A 170 -2.39 5.30 10.24
N HIS A 171 -1.26 5.10 10.92
CA HIS A 171 -1.27 4.87 12.37
C HIS A 171 -1.64 6.12 13.19
N LEU A 172 -1.30 7.31 12.69
CA LEU A 172 -1.48 8.56 13.41
C LEU A 172 -2.90 9.14 13.25
N TRP A 173 -3.42 9.16 12.02
CA TRP A 173 -4.65 9.89 11.70
C TRP A 173 -5.87 8.99 11.48
N LEU A 174 -5.69 7.75 11.03
CA LEU A 174 -6.81 6.88 10.70
C LEU A 174 -7.60 6.38 11.93
N PRO A 175 -6.95 5.75 12.94
CA PRO A 175 -7.66 5.29 14.13
C PRO A 175 -8.14 6.43 15.02
N ALA A 176 -9.17 6.17 15.82
CA ALA A 176 -9.70 7.12 16.80
C ALA A 176 -8.65 7.48 17.87
N GLY A 177 -8.79 8.66 18.44
CA GLY A 177 -7.89 9.22 19.45
C GLY A 177 -6.67 9.95 18.87
N ARG A 178 -5.92 10.62 19.75
CA ARG A 178 -4.66 11.31 19.39
C ARG A 178 -3.47 10.48 19.88
N ARG A 179 -2.43 10.41 19.06
CA ARG A 179 -1.16 9.72 19.34
C ARG A 179 -0.02 10.67 18.99
N ALA A 180 1.11 10.59 19.67
CA ALA A 180 2.30 11.33 19.23
C ALA A 180 2.99 10.57 18.09
N PHE A 181 3.76 11.30 17.28
CA PHE A 181 4.57 10.71 16.20
C PHE A 181 5.50 9.60 16.72
N LEU A 182 6.17 9.83 17.85
CA LEU A 182 7.11 8.87 18.45
C LEU A 182 6.42 7.59 18.95
N ASP A 183 5.13 7.66 19.31
CA ASP A 183 4.40 6.50 19.84
C ASP A 183 4.02 5.48 18.76
N VAL A 184 4.04 5.90 17.48
CA VAL A 184 3.67 5.02 16.36
C VAL A 184 4.87 4.40 15.64
N LEU A 185 6.07 4.99 15.81
CA LEU A 185 7.29 4.56 15.13
C LEU A 185 7.66 3.08 15.36
N PRO A 186 7.59 2.52 16.59
CA PRO A 186 7.98 1.12 16.81
C PRO A 186 7.15 0.14 15.97
N GLY A 187 5.84 0.35 15.92
CA GLY A 187 4.91 -0.45 15.13
C GLY A 187 5.07 -0.23 13.64
N VAL A 188 5.34 1.00 13.19
CA VAL A 188 5.63 1.28 11.77
C VAL A 188 6.88 0.54 11.32
N LEU A 189 7.96 0.58 12.11
CA LEU A 189 9.19 -0.16 11.79
C LEU A 189 8.95 -1.68 11.81
N PHE A 190 8.22 -2.17 12.81
CA PHE A 190 7.82 -3.58 12.86
C PHE A 190 7.04 -3.98 11.61
N THR A 191 6.06 -3.17 11.19
CA THR A 191 5.28 -3.42 9.98
C THR A 191 6.18 -3.42 8.74
N LEU A 192 7.04 -2.42 8.58
CA LEU A 192 7.94 -2.31 7.43
C LEU A 192 8.83 -3.54 7.29
N PHE A 193 9.60 -3.89 8.32
CA PHE A 193 10.52 -5.03 8.29
C PHE A 193 9.77 -6.36 8.26
N GLY A 194 8.68 -6.47 9.00
CA GLY A 194 7.84 -7.67 9.02
C GLY A 194 7.19 -7.94 7.66
N SER A 195 6.84 -6.91 6.89
CA SER A 195 6.27 -7.07 5.55
C SER A 195 7.32 -7.58 4.57
N PHE A 196 8.56 -7.08 4.63
CA PHE A 196 9.66 -7.62 3.83
C PHE A 196 9.98 -9.07 4.20
N ALA A 197 10.10 -9.36 5.50
CA ALA A 197 10.36 -10.72 5.98
C ALA A 197 9.23 -11.69 5.60
N GLY A 198 7.98 -11.30 5.82
CA GLY A 198 6.80 -12.07 5.47
C GLY A 198 6.69 -12.34 3.97
N SER A 199 7.01 -11.34 3.15
CA SER A 199 7.04 -11.50 1.68
C SER A 199 8.12 -12.48 1.23
N GLY A 200 9.34 -12.36 1.78
CA GLY A 200 10.43 -13.27 1.46
C GLY A 200 10.18 -14.71 1.91
N LEU A 201 9.65 -14.90 3.12
CA LEU A 201 9.26 -16.22 3.63
C LEU A 201 8.16 -16.86 2.79
N PHE A 202 7.16 -16.07 2.39
CA PHE A 202 6.08 -16.57 1.56
C PHE A 202 6.55 -16.91 0.13
N ALA A 203 7.43 -16.10 -0.45
CA ALA A 203 8.08 -16.43 -1.73
C ALA A 203 8.84 -17.76 -1.67
N ALA A 204 9.65 -17.97 -0.62
CA ALA A 204 10.37 -19.22 -0.41
C ALA A 204 9.42 -20.42 -0.26
N TYR A 205 8.29 -20.24 0.44
CA TYR A 205 7.27 -21.25 0.55
C TYR A 205 6.66 -21.61 -0.81
N LEU A 206 6.30 -20.62 -1.64
CA LEU A 206 5.73 -20.87 -2.96
C LEU A 206 6.70 -21.58 -3.91
N GLY A 207 7.99 -21.25 -3.85
CA GLY A 207 9.03 -21.94 -4.61
C GLY A 207 9.10 -23.45 -4.33
N SER A 208 8.73 -23.89 -3.12
CA SER A 208 8.63 -25.31 -2.76
C SER A 208 7.30 -25.96 -3.14
N PHE A 209 6.23 -25.15 -3.25
CA PHE A 209 4.85 -25.57 -3.49
C PHE A 209 4.44 -25.56 -4.99
N ALA A 210 5.24 -24.95 -5.86
CA ALA A 210 4.96 -24.74 -7.29
C ALA A 210 4.61 -26.03 -8.06
N ASN A 211 5.09 -27.20 -7.61
CA ASN A 211 4.78 -28.48 -8.25
C ASN A 211 3.35 -29.00 -7.98
N TYR A 212 2.60 -28.40 -7.04
CA TYR A 212 1.22 -28.83 -6.70
C TYR A 212 0.13 -28.04 -7.46
N SER A 213 0.51 -27.01 -8.23
CA SER A 213 -0.40 -25.99 -8.78
C SER A 213 -1.07 -26.37 -10.11
N SER A 214 -0.60 -27.39 -10.83
CA SER A 214 -1.00 -27.64 -12.22
C SER A 214 -2.50 -27.97 -12.42
N THR A 215 -3.16 -28.55 -11.41
CA THR A 215 -4.57 -29.00 -11.54
C THR A 215 -5.58 -27.91 -11.21
N TYR A 216 -5.19 -26.87 -10.45
CA TYR A 216 -6.09 -25.82 -9.95
C TYR A 216 -5.56 -24.40 -10.17
N ALA A 217 -4.73 -24.20 -11.20
CA ALA A 217 -3.92 -23.00 -11.41
C ALA A 217 -4.68 -21.67 -11.17
N GLY A 218 -5.88 -21.50 -11.73
CA GLY A 218 -6.66 -20.27 -11.55
C GLY A 218 -7.18 -20.03 -10.12
N LEU A 219 -7.63 -21.08 -9.42
CA LEU A 219 -8.05 -20.98 -8.01
C LEU A 219 -6.84 -20.81 -7.08
N ALA A 220 -5.71 -21.43 -7.43
CA ALA A 220 -4.47 -21.32 -6.68
C ALA A 220 -3.96 -19.88 -6.65
N SER A 221 -3.96 -19.17 -7.79
CA SER A 221 -3.50 -17.76 -7.85
C SER A 221 -4.27 -16.82 -6.93
N ILE A 222 -5.61 -16.92 -6.91
CA ILE A 222 -6.45 -16.09 -6.03
C ILE A 222 -6.16 -16.43 -4.56
N MET A 223 -6.05 -17.72 -4.24
CA MET A 223 -5.75 -18.15 -2.86
C MET A 223 -4.38 -17.66 -2.40
N ILE A 224 -3.36 -17.74 -3.26
CA ILE A 224 -2.02 -17.22 -3.02
C ILE A 224 -2.07 -15.71 -2.70
N ALA A 225 -2.81 -14.93 -3.48
CA ALA A 225 -3.01 -13.51 -3.23
C ALA A 225 -3.70 -13.22 -1.88
N VAL A 226 -4.77 -13.96 -1.56
CA VAL A 226 -5.48 -13.79 -0.28
C VAL A 226 -4.59 -14.12 0.91
N VAL A 227 -3.82 -15.22 0.83
CA VAL A 227 -2.89 -15.61 1.90
C VAL A 227 -1.75 -14.60 2.05
N PHE A 228 -1.21 -14.09 0.94
CA PHE A 228 -0.19 -13.05 0.99
C PHE A 228 -0.70 -11.77 1.65
N LEU A 229 -1.87 -11.28 1.22
CA LEU A 229 -2.51 -10.11 1.83
C LEU A 229 -2.88 -10.36 3.30
N TYR A 230 -3.21 -11.60 3.67
CA TYR A 230 -3.42 -11.99 5.06
C TYR A 230 -2.14 -11.85 5.89
N ILE A 231 -1.00 -12.30 5.39
CA ILE A 231 0.30 -12.14 6.07
C ILE A 231 0.63 -10.66 6.25
N LEU A 232 0.51 -9.85 5.19
CA LEU A 232 0.74 -8.39 5.28
C LEU A 232 -0.20 -7.73 6.28
N SER A 233 -1.49 -8.10 6.25
CA SER A 233 -2.49 -7.59 7.18
C SER A 233 -2.19 -7.98 8.63
N ALA A 234 -1.73 -9.21 8.87
CA ALA A 234 -1.37 -9.68 10.20
C ALA A 234 -0.18 -8.88 10.75
N VAL A 235 0.88 -8.72 9.95
CA VAL A 235 2.06 -7.92 10.32
C VAL A 235 1.68 -6.47 10.62
N PHE A 236 0.84 -5.86 9.79
CA PHE A 236 0.34 -4.50 10.00
C PHE A 236 -0.42 -4.36 11.33
N ILE A 237 -1.35 -5.27 11.62
CA ILE A 237 -2.14 -5.26 12.86
C ILE A 237 -1.24 -5.48 14.09
N LEU A 238 -0.26 -6.39 14.00
CA LEU A 238 0.71 -6.63 15.05
C LEU A 238 1.57 -5.39 15.34
N GLY A 239 1.91 -4.59 14.32
CA GLY A 239 2.53 -3.27 14.51
C GLY A 239 1.66 -2.31 15.33
N GLY A 240 0.35 -2.28 15.06
CA GLY A 240 -0.62 -1.53 15.85
C GLY A 240 -0.70 -2.00 17.32
N GLU A 241 -0.76 -3.32 17.55
CA GLU A 241 -0.77 -3.90 18.91
C GLU A 241 0.55 -3.64 19.65
N LEU A 242 1.70 -3.67 18.96
CA LEU A 242 3.00 -3.32 19.54
C LEU A 242 3.00 -1.88 20.05
N ASN A 243 2.55 -0.93 19.23
CA ASN A 243 2.40 0.47 19.64
C ASN A 243 1.48 0.60 20.86
N ALA A 244 0.34 -0.10 20.86
CA ALA A 244 -0.60 -0.09 21.98
C ALA A 244 -0.02 -0.72 23.26
N ALA A 245 0.79 -1.77 23.15
CA ALA A 245 1.46 -2.41 24.27
C ALA A 245 2.52 -1.49 24.89
N ILE A 246 3.37 -0.87 24.08
CA ILE A 246 4.41 0.07 24.54
C ILE A 246 3.78 1.26 25.25
N LYS A 247 2.71 1.84 24.68
CA LYS A 247 2.00 2.97 25.30
C LYS A 247 1.44 2.59 26.68
N ARG A 248 0.73 1.47 26.78
CA ARG A 248 0.17 0.98 28.06
C ARG A 248 1.25 0.69 29.09
N TYR A 249 2.39 0.13 28.68
CA TYR A 249 3.52 -0.11 29.56
C TYR A 249 4.09 1.20 30.12
N ARG A 250 4.28 2.23 29.28
CA ARG A 250 4.74 3.56 29.73
C ARG A 250 3.74 4.22 30.68
N GLU A 251 2.45 4.15 30.37
CA GLU A 251 1.38 4.71 31.24
C GLU A 251 1.34 4.00 32.60
N ALA A 252 1.44 2.67 32.63
CA ALA A 252 1.46 1.91 33.88
C ALA A 252 2.68 2.26 34.75
N ARG A 253 3.85 2.46 34.14
CA ARG A 253 5.08 2.84 34.85
C ARG A 253 5.02 4.25 35.43
N LEU A 254 4.38 5.18 34.74
CA LEU A 254 4.14 6.54 35.25
C LEU A 254 3.22 6.52 36.48
N VAL A 255 2.19 5.67 36.48
CA VAL A 255 1.27 5.52 37.63
C VAL A 255 1.97 4.84 38.81
N ALA A 256 2.88 3.90 38.56
CA ALA A 256 3.64 3.20 39.60
C ALA A 256 4.72 4.07 40.29
N GLY A 257 5.05 5.25 39.75
CA GLY A 257 6.08 6.13 40.30
C GLY A 257 7.53 5.72 39.98
N ASP A 258 7.73 4.72 39.12
CA ASP A 258 9.04 4.18 38.72
C ASP A 258 9.67 4.93 37.52
N ALA A 259 9.31 6.20 37.35
CA ALA A 259 9.67 7.03 36.19
C ALA A 259 10.71 8.09 36.53
#